data_AF-A0ABD5SM94-F1
#
_entry.id   AF-A0ABD5SM94-F1
#
_cell.length_a   1.000
_cell.length_b   1.000
_cell.length_c   1.000
_cell.angle_alpha   90.00
_cell.angle_beta   90.00
_cell.angle_gamma   90.00
#
_symmetry.space_group_name_H-M   'P 1'
#
loop_
_entity.id
_entity.type
_entity.pdbx_description
1 polymer ?
#
loop_
_entity_poly.entity_id
_entity_poly.type
_entity_poly.pdbx_seq_one_letter_code
_entity_poly.pdbx_strand_id
1 'polypeptide(L)' 'MSRTTDSEVVVVTGASAGVGRATARAFAERGAKIGLLA' A
#
# COMPACT_ATOMS: atom_id res chain seq x y z
N MET A 1 9.79 -8.74 -24.42
CA MET A 1 10.09 -8.87 -22.98
C MET A 1 8.97 -8.20 -22.21
N SER A 2 8.23 -8.94 -21.39
CA SER A 2 7.13 -8.41 -20.58
C SER A 2 7.68 -7.35 -19.61
N ARG A 3 7.35 -6.08 -19.82
CA ARG A 3 7.48 -5.06 -18.78
C ARG A 3 6.30 -5.26 -17.83
N THR A 4 6.42 -6.22 -16.93
CA THR A 4 5.56 -6.20 -15.75
C THR A 4 5.89 -4.90 -15.05
N THR A 5 4.98 -3.93 -15.09
CA THR A 5 5.03 -2.79 -14.19
C THR A 5 4.88 -3.38 -12.79
N ASP A 6 6.00 -3.67 -12.15
CA ASP A 6 6.01 -4.27 -10.83
C ASP A 6 5.55 -3.21 -9.84
N SER A 7 4.22 -3.14 -9.65
CA SER A 7 3.64 -2.29 -8.62
C SER A 7 4.15 -2.80 -7.28
N GLU A 8 4.86 -1.93 -6.56
CA GLU A 8 5.38 -2.20 -5.22
C GLU A 8 4.28 -2.78 -4.32
N VAL A 9 4.59 -3.86 -3.59
CA VAL A 9 3.66 -4.49 -2.65
C VAL A 9 4.04 -4.09 -1.23
N VAL A 10 3.10 -3.45 -0.52
CA VAL A 10 3.32 -2.90 0.83
C VAL A 10 2.30 -3.48 1.81
N VAL A 11 2.76 -3.90 2.99
CA VAL A 11 1.88 -4.34 4.08
C VAL A 11 1.84 -3.27 5.17
N VAL A 12 0.64 -2.86 5.57
CA VAL A 12 0.43 -1.86 6.62
C VAL A 12 -0.37 -2.49 7.76
N THR A 13 0.23 -2.53 8.95
CA THR A 13 -0.42 -2.93 10.21
C THR A 13 -1.03 -1.73 10.93
N GLY A 14 -2.06 -1.95 11.76
CA GLY A 14 -2.80 -0.85 12.40
C GLY A 14 -3.46 0.07 11.37
N ALA A 15 -3.83 -0.46 10.20
CA ALA A 15 -4.33 0.33 9.07
C ALA A 15 -5.76 0.85 9.26
N SER A 16 -6.41 0.44 10.35
CA SER A 16 -7.77 0.80 10.71
C SER A 16 -7.99 2.31 10.78
N ALA A 17 -7.06 3.07 11.37
CA ALA A 17 -7.20 4.50 11.59
C ALA A 17 -5.85 5.22 11.75
N GLY A 18 -5.91 6.54 12.00
CA GLY A 18 -4.75 7.35 12.33
C GLY A 18 -3.62 7.24 11.29
N VAL A 19 -2.40 7.10 11.79
CA VAL A 19 -1.18 7.01 10.97
C VAL A 19 -1.22 5.82 10.02
N GLY A 20 -1.67 4.64 10.46
CA GLY A 20 -1.72 3.45 9.59
C GLY A 20 -2.61 3.66 8.37
N ARG A 21 -3.79 4.27 8.55
CA ARG A 21 -4.68 4.61 7.42
C ARG A 21 -4.06 5.65 6.48
N ALA A 22 -3.40 6.67 7.05
CA ALA A 22 -2.74 7.70 6.25
C ALA A 22 -1.58 7.12 5.42
N THR A 23 -0.77 6.23 6.02
CA THR A 23 0.31 5.52 5.33
C THR A 23 -0.21 4.67 4.19
N ALA A 24 -1.27 3.87 4.41
CA ALA A 24 -1.88 3.06 3.36
C ALA A 24 -2.34 3.90 2.16
N ARG A 25 -2.94 5.07 2.41
CA ARG A 25 -3.36 6.01 1.35
C ARG A 25 -2.18 6.58 0.58
N ALA A 26 -1.13 7.03 1.28
CA ALA A 26 0.04 7.62 0.64
C ALA A 26 0.77 6.64 -0.30
N PHE A 27 0.82 5.36 0.04
CA PHE A 27 1.37 4.31 -0.84
C PHE A 27 0.42 3.96 -1.99
N ALA A 28 -0.88 3.87 -1.73
CA ALA A 28 -1.88 3.61 -2.77
C ALA A 28 -1.89 4.71 -3.86
N GLU A 29 -1.74 5.98 -3.47
CA GLU A 29 -1.63 7.12 -4.39
C GLU A 29 -0.41 7.01 -5.34
N ARG A 30 0.63 6.27 -4.94
CA ARG A 30 1.83 6.00 -5.75
C ARG A 30 1.68 4.76 -6.64
N GLY A 31 0.53 4.08 -6.58
CA GLY A 31 0.25 2.89 -7.38
C GLY A 31 0.73 1.58 -6.76
N ALA A 32 1.05 1.58 -5.46
CA ALA A 32 1.40 0.36 -4.75
C ALA A 32 0.17 -0.52 -4.47
N LYS A 33 0.38 -1.84 -4.42
CA LYS A 33 -0.61 -2.83 -3.98
C LYS A 33 -0.50 -3.01 -2.48
N ILE A 34 -1.59 -2.80 -1.75
CA ILE A 34 -1.54 -2.72 -0.29
C ILE A 34 -2.22 -3.94 0.37
N GLY A 35 -1.49 -4.62 1.25
CA GLY A 35 -2.05 -5.57 2.21
C GLY A 35 -2.36 -4.84 3.53
N LEU A 36 -3.63 -4.77 3.92
CA LEU A 36 -4.07 -4.09 5.13
C LEU A 36 -4.27 -5.09 6.27
N LEU A 37 -3.64 -4.83 7.40
CA LEU A 37 -3.83 -5.58 8.65
C LEU A 37 -4.35 -4.61 9.71
N ALA A 38 -5.59 -4.83 10.12
CA ALA A 38 -6.36 -3.97 11.00
C ALA A 38 -6.05 -4.22 12.48
#